data_AF-A0A7I8EY13-F1
#
_entry.id   AF-A0A7I8EY13-F1
#
_cell.length_a   1.000
_cell.length_b   1.000
_cell.length_c   1.000
_cell.angle_alpha   90.00
_cell.angle_beta   90.00
_cell.angle_gamma   90.00
#
_symmetry.space_group_name_H-M   'P 1'
#
loop_
_entity.id
_entity.type
_entity.pdbx_description
1 polymer ?
#
loop_
_entity_poly.entity_id
_entity_poly.type
_entity_poly.pdbx_seq_one_letter_code
_entity_poly.pdbx_strand_id
1 'polypeptide(L)'
;MSMQKIQLMINGQTYYYINQIQAGSKVTLVIDGKEYDIHDDKRITLLELRPGAVFVTDDGVYAVKSEYRYSSHPTAQCECILLDSGEYAHFTNGNQTMVREVQVK
;
A
#
# COMPACT_ATOMS: atom_id res chain seq x y z
N MET A 1 19.88 9.81 -15.37
CA MET A 1 19.14 8.70 -16.03
C MET A 1 17.87 9.31 -16.63
N SER A 2 17.60 9.12 -17.91
CA SER A 2 16.41 9.72 -18.54
C SER A 2 15.16 8.88 -18.25
N MET A 3 14.09 9.54 -17.82
CA MET A 3 12.80 8.90 -17.58
C MET A 3 12.14 8.62 -18.94
N GLN A 4 11.98 7.34 -19.29
CA GLN A 4 11.25 6.94 -20.50
C GLN A 4 9.76 6.88 -20.18
N LYS A 5 8.96 7.70 -20.86
CA LYS A 5 7.49 7.61 -20.86
C LYS A 5 7.07 6.71 -22.01
N ILE A 6 6.38 5.61 -21.71
CA ILE A 6 5.76 4.76 -22.73
C ILE A 6 4.26 5.10 -22.73
N GLN A 7 3.74 5.50 -23.88
CA GLN A 7 2.31 5.73 -24.08
C GLN A 7 1.72 4.52 -24.80
N LEU A 8 0.67 3.92 -24.21
CA LEU A 8 -0.08 2.80 -24.77
C LEU A 8 -1.51 3.25 -25.03
N MET A 9 -2.11 2.80 -26.14
CA MET A 9 -3.50 3.07 -26.46
C MET A 9 -4.25 1.75 -26.57
N ILE A 10 -5.25 1.53 -25.72
CA ILE A 10 -6.04 0.29 -25.68
C ILE A 10 -7.52 0.70 -25.63
N ASN A 11 -8.32 0.22 -26.58
CA ASN A 11 -9.76 0.51 -26.67
C ASN A 11 -10.12 2.02 -26.63
N GLY A 12 -9.28 2.87 -27.23
CA GLY A 12 -9.48 4.32 -27.24
C GLY A 12 -9.05 5.04 -25.95
N GLN A 13 -8.54 4.30 -24.96
CA GLN A 13 -8.02 4.87 -23.72
C GLN A 13 -6.49 4.91 -23.73
N THR A 14 -5.93 6.04 -23.30
CA THR A 14 -4.48 6.26 -23.22
C THR A 14 -3.97 5.86 -21.84
N TYR A 15 -2.94 5.02 -21.82
CA TYR A 15 -2.23 4.59 -20.62
C TYR A 15 -0.80 5.11 -20.68
N TYR A 16 -0.29 5.61 -19.55
CA TYR A 16 1.09 6.04 -19.42
C TYR A 16 1.84 5.07 -18.51
N TYR A 17 2.88 4.43 -19.04
CA TYR A 17 3.75 3.53 -18.30
C TYR A 17 5.09 4.20 -18.04
N ILE A 18 5.55 4.16 -16.78
CA ILE A 18 6.82 4.73 -16.32
C ILE A 18 7.64 3.57 -15.74
N ASN A 19 8.66 3.13 -16.49
CA ASN A 19 9.39 1.88 -16.17
C ASN A 19 10.45 2.04 -15.06
N GLN A 20 10.77 3.27 -14.65
CA GLN A 20 11.88 3.55 -13.74
C GLN A 20 11.54 4.73 -12.85
N ILE A 21 10.95 4.43 -11.70
CA ILE A 21 10.67 5.40 -10.63
C ILE A 21 11.61 5.02 -9.49
N GLN A 22 12.44 5.96 -9.02
CA GLN A 22 13.24 5.72 -7.83
C GLN A 22 12.30 5.56 -6.63
N ALA A 23 12.60 4.58 -5.76
CA ALA A 23 11.84 4.39 -4.54
C ALA A 23 11.75 5.70 -3.73
N GLY A 24 10.55 6.08 -3.31
CA GLY A 24 10.29 7.34 -2.62
C GLY A 24 10.05 8.55 -3.53
N SER A 25 10.13 8.39 -4.86
CA SER A 25 9.75 9.47 -5.77
C SER A 25 8.24 9.71 -5.71
N LYS A 26 7.85 10.98 -5.66
CA LYS A 26 6.46 11.38 -5.90
C LYS A 26 6.16 11.27 -7.40
N VAL A 27 5.09 10.57 -7.75
CA VAL A 27 4.60 10.46 -9.12
C VAL A 27 3.32 11.27 -9.23
N THR A 28 3.25 12.14 -10.23
CA THR A 28 2.07 12.98 -10.47
C THR A 28 1.63 12.81 -11.92
N LEU A 29 0.34 12.54 -12.13
CA LEU A 29 -0.30 12.55 -13.44
C LEU A 29 -0.88 13.94 -13.70
N VAL A 30 -0.61 14.52 -14.86
CA VAL A 30 -1.21 15.79 -15.28
C VAL A 30 -2.18 15.54 -16.43
N ILE A 31 -3.47 15.77 -16.20
CA ILE A 31 -4.53 15.67 -17.22
C ILE A 31 -5.21 17.03 -17.29
N ASP A 32 -5.28 17.62 -18.49
CA ASP A 32 -5.91 18.93 -18.73
C ASP A 32 -5.43 20.04 -17.78
N GLY A 33 -4.13 20.03 -17.46
CA GLY A 33 -3.51 20.99 -16.54
C GLY A 33 -3.78 20.74 -15.06
N LYS A 34 -4.52 19.68 -14.71
CA LYS A 34 -4.76 19.27 -13.32
C LYS A 34 -3.82 18.15 -12.90
N GLU A 35 -3.19 18.34 -11.75
CA GLU A 35 -2.29 17.37 -11.13
C GLU A 35 -3.05 16.35 -10.26
N TYR A 36 -2.68 15.07 -10.41
CA TYR A 36 -3.19 13.95 -9.62
C TYR A 36 -2.00 13.17 -9.05
N ASP A 37 -1.95 13.04 -7.73
CA ASP A 37 -0.93 12.23 -7.07
C ASP A 37 -1.16 10.76 -7.44
N ILE A 38 -0.21 10.16 -8.16
CA ILE A 38 -0.15 8.70 -8.33
C ILE A 38 0.62 8.18 -7.13
N HIS A 39 -0.11 7.58 -6.20
CA HIS A 39 0.52 6.83 -5.13
C HIS A 39 1.06 5.53 -5.73
N ASP A 40 2.35 5.27 -5.51
CA ASP A 40 2.92 3.94 -5.72
C ASP A 40 2.13 3.01 -4.79
N ASP A 41 1.31 2.16 -5.40
CA ASP A 41 0.41 1.25 -4.69
C ASP A 41 1.22 0.05 -4.17
N LYS A 42 2.43 0.32 -3.66
CA LYS A 42 3.44 -0.65 -3.29
C LYS A 42 2.84 -1.61 -2.28
N ARG A 43 2.60 -2.82 -2.75
CA ARG A 43 2.15 -3.94 -1.93
C ARG A 43 3.36 -4.51 -1.21
N ILE A 44 3.24 -4.64 0.10
CA ILE A 44 4.22 -5.30 0.96
C ILE A 44 3.48 -6.30 1.86
N THR A 45 4.22 -7.22 2.48
CA THR A 45 3.63 -8.10 3.47
C THR A 45 3.35 -7.34 4.77
N LEU A 46 2.36 -7.81 5.54
CA LEU A 46 2.09 -7.27 6.88
C LEU A 46 3.33 -7.32 7.77
N LEU A 47 4.21 -8.31 7.58
CA LEU A 47 5.48 -8.40 8.30
C LEU A 47 6.39 -7.19 8.05
N GLU A 48 6.53 -6.79 6.79
CA GLU A 48 7.42 -5.71 6.33
C GLU A 48 6.87 -4.32 6.63
N LEU A 49 5.55 -4.19 6.77
CA LEU A 49 4.91 -2.92 7.13
C LEU A 49 5.45 -2.40 8.47
N ARG A 50 5.73 -1.10 8.58
CA ARG A 50 6.18 -0.52 9.85
C ARG A 50 5.06 -0.51 10.90
N PRO A 51 5.36 -0.70 12.20
CA PRO A 51 4.39 -0.43 13.28
C PRO A 51 3.84 1.00 13.21
N GLY A 52 2.59 1.18 13.62
CA GLY A 52 1.84 2.44 13.57
C GLY A 52 1.35 2.84 12.18
N ALA A 53 1.68 2.09 11.12
CA ALA A 53 1.14 2.36 9.79
C ALA A 53 -0.33 1.95 9.70
N VAL A 54 -1.13 2.85 9.11
CA VAL A 54 -2.49 2.55 8.64
C VAL A 54 -2.37 1.85 7.30
N PHE A 55 -3.11 0.77 7.10
CA PHE A 55 -3.06 0.00 5.86
C PHE A 55 -4.43 -0.49 5.43
N VAL A 56 -4.49 -0.96 4.19
CA VAL A 56 -5.63 -1.67 3.61
C VAL A 56 -5.18 -3.01 3.04
N THR A 57 -5.97 -4.07 3.25
CA THR A 57 -5.77 -5.39 2.60
C THR A 57 -6.36 -5.41 1.20
N ASP A 58 -6.05 -6.43 0.40
CA ASP A 58 -6.66 -6.60 -0.93
C ASP A 58 -8.19 -6.83 -0.87
N ASP A 59 -8.67 -7.38 0.25
CA ASP A 59 -10.12 -7.56 0.52
C ASP A 59 -10.79 -6.30 1.07
N GLY A 60 -10.07 -5.17 1.15
CA GLY A 60 -10.63 -3.88 1.57
C GLY A 60 -10.71 -3.66 3.08
N VAL A 61 -10.00 -4.44 3.89
CA VAL A 61 -9.98 -4.26 5.35
C VAL A 61 -8.99 -3.15 5.72
N TYR A 62 -9.46 -2.14 6.46
CA TYR A 62 -8.65 -1.03 6.95
C TYR A 62 -8.24 -1.25 8.41
N ALA A 63 -6.95 -1.17 8.70
CA ALA A 63 -6.42 -1.40 10.04
C ALA A 63 -5.12 -0.62 10.30
N VAL A 64 -4.70 -0.59 11.56
CA VAL A 64 -3.39 -0.09 11.99
C VAL A 64 -2.54 -1.25 12.48
N LYS A 65 -1.28 -1.33 12.04
CA LYS A 65 -0.33 -2.33 12.54
C LYS A 65 0.19 -1.91 13.92
N SER A 66 0.04 -2.77 14.92
CA SER A 66 0.63 -2.59 16.25
C SER A 66 2.13 -2.88 16.27
N GLU A 67 2.83 -2.41 17.31
CA GLU A 67 4.19 -2.85 17.63
C GLU A 67 4.22 -4.24 18.28
N TYR A 68 3.07 -4.69 18.79
CA TYR A 68 2.91 -5.96 19.49
C TYR A 68 2.57 -7.12 18.55
N ARG A 69 2.80 -8.33 19.04
CA ARG A 69 2.47 -9.59 18.37
C ARG A 69 1.46 -10.34 19.22
N TYR A 70 0.62 -11.13 18.56
CA TYR A 70 -0.47 -11.89 19.21
C TYR A 70 0.01 -12.82 20.32
N SER A 71 1.28 -13.22 20.28
CA SER A 71 1.92 -13.92 21.39
C SER A 71 3.42 -13.61 21.44
N SER A 72 4.08 -14.05 22.51
CA SER A 72 5.53 -13.92 22.70
C SER A 72 6.35 -14.79 21.73
N HIS A 73 5.72 -15.63 20.91
CA HIS A 73 6.44 -16.41 19.91
C HIS A 73 7.05 -15.50 18.83
N PRO A 74 8.33 -15.70 18.46
CA PRO A 74 8.99 -14.86 17.45
C PRO A 74 8.29 -14.83 16.08
N THR A 75 7.55 -15.89 15.76
CA THR A 75 6.81 -16.07 14.50
C THR A 75 5.35 -15.66 14.59
N ALA A 76 4.88 -15.20 15.75
CA ALA A 76 3.49 -14.80 15.95
C ALA A 76 3.07 -13.66 15.01
N GLN A 77 1.81 -13.66 14.63
CA GLN A 77 1.24 -12.62 13.78
C GLN A 77 1.35 -11.25 14.47
N CYS A 78 1.66 -10.22 13.69
CA CYS A 78 1.54 -8.83 14.13
C CYS A 78 0.09 -8.55 14.55
N GLU A 79 -0.11 -7.95 15.71
CA GLU A 79 -1.43 -7.47 16.11
C GLU A 79 -1.79 -6.26 15.25
N CYS A 80 -3.06 -6.20 14.87
CA CYS A 80 -3.60 -5.09 14.10
C CYS A 80 -4.90 -4.64 14.76
N ILE A 81 -5.26 -3.38 14.59
CA ILE A 81 -6.51 -2.81 15.12
C ILE A 81 -7.34 -2.35 13.94
N LEU A 82 -8.55 -2.88 13.79
CA LEU A 82 -9.49 -2.48 12.75
C LEU A 82 -9.90 -1.02 12.94
N LEU A 83 -9.92 -0.25 11.86
CA LEU A 83 -10.29 1.17 11.93
C LEU A 83 -11.79 1.40 12.09
N ASP A 84 -12.63 0.46 11.66
CA ASP A 84 -14.09 0.57 11.72
C ASP A 84 -14.66 0.33 13.13
N SER A 85 -14.03 -0.57 13.88
CA SER A 85 -14.53 -1.15 15.12
C SER A 85 -13.59 -0.97 16.31
N GLY A 86 -12.29 -0.74 16.06
CA GLY A 86 -11.27 -0.73 17.10
C GLY A 86 -10.92 -2.13 17.64
N GLU A 87 -11.46 -3.20 17.06
CA GLU A 87 -11.18 -4.57 17.46
C GLU A 87 -9.82 -5.05 16.95
N TYR A 88 -9.26 -6.05 17.64
CA TYR A 88 -8.06 -6.73 17.16
C TYR A 88 -8.36 -7.53 15.88
N ALA A 89 -7.55 -7.31 14.85
CA ALA A 89 -7.65 -8.01 13.58
C ALA A 89 -6.63 -9.16 13.51
N HIS A 90 -7.13 -10.32 13.10
CA HIS A 90 -6.33 -11.47 12.71
C HIS A 90 -6.62 -11.79 11.24
N PHE A 91 -5.58 -12.16 10.49
CA PHE A 91 -5.69 -12.37 9.05
C PHE A 91 -5.34 -13.82 8.76
N THR A 92 -6.07 -14.44 7.84
CA THR A 92 -5.89 -15.87 7.52
C THR A 92 -4.47 -16.16 7.02
N ASN A 93 -3.87 -15.23 6.25
CA ASN A 93 -2.49 -15.33 5.76
C ASN A 93 -1.45 -14.83 6.78
N GLY A 94 -1.88 -14.45 7.98
CA GLY A 94 -1.02 -13.96 9.05
C GLY A 94 -0.11 -12.82 8.60
N ASN A 95 1.17 -12.94 8.91
CA ASN A 95 2.22 -11.99 8.55
C ASN A 95 2.51 -11.92 7.04
N GLN A 96 1.99 -12.87 6.24
CA GLN A 96 2.11 -12.89 4.77
C GLN A 96 0.94 -12.19 4.07
N THR A 97 -0.01 -11.62 4.83
CA THR A 97 -1.10 -10.84 4.25
C THR A 97 -0.53 -9.65 3.48
N MET A 98 -0.90 -9.53 2.20
CA MET A 98 -0.50 -8.39 1.38
C MET A 98 -1.30 -7.16 1.77
N VAL A 99 -0.60 -6.05 1.97
CA VAL A 99 -1.18 -4.80 2.43
C VAL A 99 -0.58 -3.63 1.68
N ARG A 100 -1.32 -2.52 1.66
CA ARG A 100 -0.82 -1.22 1.23
C ARG A 100 -0.96 -0.21 2.35
N GLU A 101 0.12 0.53 2.63
CA GLU A 101 0.05 1.66 3.55
C GLU A 101 -0.84 2.78 2.98
N VAL A 102 -1.73 3.29 3.84
CA VAL A 102 -2.62 4.41 3.53
C VAL A 102 -2.04 5.65 4.21
N GLN A 103 -1.76 6.68 3.43
CA GLN A 103 -1.38 7.98 4.01
C GLN A 103 -2.64 8.71 4.49
N VAL A 104 -2.71 8.92 5.81
CA VAL A 104 -3.70 9.80 6.42
C VAL A 104 -3.14 11.23 6.31
N LYS A 105 -3.85 12.11 5.60
CA LYS A 105 -3.51 13.54 5.50
C LYS A 105 -4.14 14.33 6.63
#